data_AF-A0A392VR32-F1
#
_entry.id   AF-A0A392VR32-F1
#
_cell.length_a   1.000
_cell.length_b   1.000
_cell.length_c   1.000
_cell.angle_alpha   90.00
_cell.angle_beta   90.00
_cell.angle_gamma   90.00
#
_symmetry.space_group_name_H-M   'P 1'
#
loop_
_entity.id
_entity.type
_entity.pdbx_description
1 polymer ?
#
loop_
_entity_poly.entity_id
_entity_poly.type
_entity_poly.pdbx_seq_one_letter_code
_entity_poly.pdbx_strand_id
1 'polypeptide(L)' 'MDSLFESEFVTNEDGSVRVDDEGVEMTRLVSRFPLYWTRDHFDQPTEYYLTKEETMSPGEL' A
#
# COMPACT_ATOMS: atom_id res chain seq x y z
N MET A 1 7.39 11.92 6.80
CA MET A 1 6.08 12.12 6.15
C MET A 1 5.23 10.92 6.48
N ASP A 2 4.48 11.02 7.58
CA ASP A 2 3.60 9.98 8.13
C ASP A 2 2.27 9.92 7.35
N SER A 3 2.34 9.59 6.05
CA SER A 3 1.15 9.44 5.23
C SER A 3 0.57 8.03 5.34
N LEU A 4 -0.70 7.83 5.66
CA LEU A 4 -1.29 6.48 5.67
C LEU A 4 -1.41 5.85 4.27
N PHE A 5 -1.26 6.67 3.23
CA PHE A 5 -1.47 6.28 1.83
C PHE A 5 -0.30 6.72 0.94
N GLU A 6 -0.08 5.95 -0.13
CA GLU A 6 0.80 6.25 -1.26
C GLU A 6 -0.01 6.37 -2.55
N SER A 7 0.51 7.13 -3.52
CA SER A 7 -0.11 7.28 -4.84
C SER A 7 0.46 6.24 -5.81
N GLU A 8 -0.40 5.45 -6.44
CA GLU A 8 -0.05 4.47 -7.47
C GLU A 8 -0.73 4.83 -8.80
N PHE A 9 -0.06 4.59 -9.93
CA PHE A 9 -0.66 4.78 -11.25
C PHE A 9 -1.78 3.79 -11.51
N VAL A 10 -2.88 4.29 -12.08
CA VAL A 10 -3.96 3.42 -12.55
C VAL A 10 -3.59 2.89 -13.93
N THR A 11 -3.59 1.58 -14.11
CA THR A 11 -3.22 0.94 -15.39
C THR A 11 -4.43 0.36 -16.13
N ASN A 12 -4.31 0.26 -17.46
CA ASN A 12 -5.21 -0.49 -18.33
C ASN A 12 -4.88 -2.00 -18.27
N GLU A 13 -5.72 -2.83 -18.92
CA GLU A 13 -5.46 -4.28 -19.03
C GLU A 13 -4.13 -4.61 -19.75
N ASP A 14 -3.67 -3.74 -20.66
CA ASP A 14 -2.38 -3.87 -21.34
C ASP A 14 -1.17 -3.38 -20.51
N GLY A 15 -1.42 -2.81 -19.33
CA GLY A 15 -0.39 -2.30 -18.42
C GLY A 15 0.02 -0.84 -18.66
N SER A 16 -0.48 -0.16 -19.69
CA SER A 16 -0.27 1.29 -19.86
C SER A 16 -0.94 2.13 -18.76
N VAL A 17 -0.35 3.27 -18.41
CA VAL A 17 -0.93 4.23 -17.47
C VAL A 17 -2.15 4.89 -18.10
N ARG A 18 -3.26 4.92 -17.36
CA ARG A 18 -4.48 5.60 -17.76
C ARG A 18 -4.28 7.11 -17.67
N VAL A 19 -4.80 7.81 -18.66
CA VAL A 19 -4.82 9.27 -18.72
C VAL A 19 -6.26 9.75 -18.71
N ASP A 20 -6.50 10.88 -18.05
CA ASP A 20 -7.81 11.55 -18.04
C ASP A 20 -8.05 12.37 -19.33
N ASP A 21 -9.20 13.05 -19.40
CA ASP A 21 -9.61 13.85 -20.55
C ASP A 21 -8.68 15.05 -20.82
N GLU A 22 -7.88 15.49 -19.83
CA GLU A 22 -6.89 16.55 -19.96
C GLU A 22 -5.50 16.00 -20.35
N GLY A 23 -5.36 14.67 -20.47
CA GLY A 23 -4.12 13.98 -20.79
C GLY A 23 -3.20 13.81 -19.58
N VAL A 24 -3.72 13.93 -18.36
CA VAL A 24 -2.95 13.77 -17.12
C VAL A 24 -3.04 12.33 -16.63
N GLU A 25 -1.91 11.78 -16.18
CA GLU A 25 -1.81 10.41 -15.68
C GLU A 25 -2.65 10.22 -14.42
N MET A 26 -3.57 9.25 -14.46
CA MET A 26 -4.41 8.92 -13.33
C MET A 26 -3.62 8.16 -12.27
N THR A 27 -3.78 8.61 -11.02
CA THR A 27 -3.27 7.91 -9.84
C THR A 27 -4.39 7.60 -8.86
N ARG A 28 -4.21 6.56 -8.05
CA ARG A 28 -5.09 6.19 -6.95
C ARG A 28 -4.31 6.14 -5.64
N LEU A 29 -4.99 6.37 -4.53
CA LEU A 29 -4.40 6.19 -3.20
C LEU A 29 -4.48 4.71 -2.79
N VAL A 30 -3.33 4.13 -2.44
CA VAL A 30 -3.20 2.79 -1.87
C VAL A 30 -2.69 2.93 -0.44
N SER A 31 -3.21 2.10 0.48
CA SER A 31 -2.74 2.16 1.87
C SER A 31 -1.37 1.53 2.00
N ARG A 32 -0.49 2.19 2.75
CA ARG A 32 0.84 1.66 3.09
C ARG A 32 0.84 0.69 4.28
N PHE A 33 -0.35 0.42 4.82
CA PHE A 33 -0.53 -0.42 5.99
C PHE A 33 -1.76 -1.30 5.77
N PRO A 34 -1.80 -2.51 6.35
CA PRO A 34 -2.99 -3.35 6.33
C PRO A 34 -4.18 -2.63 6.96
N LEU A 35 -5.16 -2.22 6.15
CA LEU A 35 -6.38 -1.57 6.64
C LEU A 35 -7.37 -2.54 7.28
N TYR A 36 -7.14 -3.84 7.13
CA TYR A 36 -7.94 -4.90 7.74
C TYR A 36 -7.04 -5.74 8.64
N TRP A 37 -7.44 -5.85 9.90
CA TRP A 37 -6.74 -6.69 10.87
C TRP A 37 -7.54 -7.97 11.02
N THR A 38 -6.92 -9.11 10.67
CA THR A 38 -7.49 -10.43 10.99
C THR A 38 -7.20 -10.78 12.44
N ARG A 39 -7.86 -11.80 12.98
CA ARG A 39 -7.62 -12.24 14.37
C ARG A 39 -6.16 -12.61 14.64
N ASP A 40 -5.46 -13.15 13.64
CA ASP A 40 -4.03 -13.47 13.73
C ASP A 40 -3.17 -12.24 14.05
N HIS A 41 -3.62 -11.05 13.66
CA HIS A 41 -2.90 -9.81 13.94
C HIS A 41 -2.91 -9.45 15.43
N PHE A 42 -3.92 -9.93 16.17
CA PHE A 42 -4.06 -9.74 17.62
C PHE A 42 -3.38 -10.84 18.44
N ASP A 43 -3.04 -11.97 17.83
CA ASP A 43 -2.34 -13.07 18.49
C ASP A 43 -0.84 -12.76 18.69
N GLN A 44 -0.31 -11.76 17.99
CA GLN A 44 1.09 -11.35 18.10
C GLN A 44 1.25 -10.16 19.07
N PRO A 45 2.25 -10.19 19.97
CA PRO A 45 2.51 -9.08 20.87
C PRO A 45 2.93 -7.83 20.08
N THR A 46 2.62 -6.64 20.59
CA THR A 46 2.96 -5.35 19.95
C THR A 46 4.44 -5.24 19.54
N GLU A 47 5.34 -5.89 20.29
CA GLU A 47 6.79 -5.97 20.04
C GLU A 47 7.15 -6.63 18.69
N TYR A 48 6.29 -7.52 18.18
CA TYR A 48 6.46 -8.15 16.87
C TYR A 48 6.39 -7.12 15.73
N TYR A 49 5.43 -6.20 15.77
CA TYR A 49 5.25 -5.21 14.70
C TYR A 49 6.33 -4.11 14.73
N LEU A 50 6.85 -3.78 15.91
CA LEU A 50 7.91 -2.77 16.08
C LEU A 50 9.26 -3.22 15.50
N THR A 51 9.50 -4.53 15.39
CA THR A 51 10.74 -5.10 14.85
C THR A 51 10.61 -5.55 13.39
N LYS A 52 9.37 -5.59 12.87
CA LYS A 52 9.07 -6.06 11.52
C LYS A 52 9.35 -5.03 10.43
N GLU A 53 9.15 -3.74 10.66
CA GLU A 53 9.44 -2.70 9.64
C GLU A 53 10.90 -2.74 9.15
N GLU A 54 11.85 -3.16 9.98
CA GLU A 54 13.27 -3.30 9.60
C GLU A 54 13.57 -4.58 8.76
N THR A 55 12.66 -5.56 8.75
CA THR A 55 12.89 -6.90 8.17
C THR A 55 11.86 -7.32 7.11
N MET A 56 10.91 -6.46 6.73
CA MET A 56 9.87 -6.79 5.76
C MET A 56 10.42 -6.82 4.31
N SER A 57 10.02 -7.84 3.56
CA SER A 57 10.25 -7.91 2.12
C SER A 57 9.18 -7.12 1.36
N PRO A 58 9.44 -6.66 0.11
CA PRO A 58 8.57 -5.74 -0.62
C PRO A 58 7.12 -6.17 -0.86
N GLY A 59 6.76 -7.43 -0.62
CA GLY A 59 5.39 -7.94 -0.78
C GLY A 59 4.54 -7.93 0.50
N GLU A 60 5.11 -7.51 1.62
CA GLU A 60 4.41 -7.33 2.91
C GLU A 60 4.36 -5.85 3.34
N LEU A 61 4.86 -4.95 2.48
CA LEU A 61 4.67 -3.49 2.57
C LEU A 61 3.26 -3.08 2.14
#